data_AF-A0A2D9H3G6-F1
#
_entry.id   AF-A0A2D9H3G6-F1
#
_cell.length_a   1.000
_cell.length_b   1.000
_cell.length_c   1.000
_cell.angle_alpha   90.00
_cell.angle_beta   90.00
_cell.angle_gamma   90.00
#
_symmetry.space_group_name_H-M   'P 1'
#
loop_
_entity.id
_entity.type
_entity.pdbx_description
1 polymer ?
#
loop_
_entity_poly.entity_id
_entity_poly.type
_entity_poly.pdbx_seq_one_letter_code
_entity_poly.pdbx_strand_id
1 'polypeptide(L)'
;MAGGMVKRGSGIPLCDRVRTGGVPLGAAPLGPRCPARHCWVADAVDGDGEKRPGLLLEWRQRDRRWEGLVVYAARIRPHGWGLVQEWLPAELLTPV
;
A
#
# COMPACT_ATOMS: atom_id res chain seq x y z
N MET A 1 -40.61 26.05 -15.41
CA MET A 1 -39.35 25.43 -15.85
C MET A 1 -38.37 25.50 -14.68
N ALA A 2 -38.05 24.37 -14.06
CA ALA A 2 -37.08 24.28 -12.96
C ALA A 2 -35.86 23.52 -13.46
N GLY A 3 -34.69 24.14 -13.36
CA GLY A 3 -33.42 23.59 -13.81
C GLY A 3 -32.84 22.55 -12.87
N GLY A 4 -32.15 21.58 -13.47
CA GLY A 4 -30.79 21.18 -13.08
C GLY A 4 -30.56 20.53 -11.71
N MET A 5 -30.47 19.20 -11.69
CA MET A 5 -29.49 18.49 -10.86
C MET A 5 -28.82 17.43 -11.73
N VAL A 6 -27.68 17.80 -12.33
CA VAL A 6 -26.77 16.86 -12.98
C VAL A 6 -26.26 15.92 -11.89
N LYS A 7 -26.55 14.61 -11.99
CA LYS A 7 -26.00 13.59 -11.10
C LYS A 7 -24.48 13.53 -11.24
N ARG A 8 -23.77 14.41 -10.54
CA ARG A 8 -22.32 14.31 -10.36
C ARG A 8 -22.05 13.25 -9.30
N GLY A 9 -21.59 12.07 -9.73
CA GLY A 9 -20.97 11.12 -8.83
C GLY A 9 -21.38 9.65 -9.01
N SER A 10 -21.34 9.10 -10.22
CA SER A 10 -21.19 7.64 -10.40
C SER A 10 -19.71 7.25 -10.27
N GLY A 11 -19.01 7.82 -9.29
CA GLY A 11 -17.64 7.41 -8.97
C GLY A 11 -17.69 6.16 -8.11
N ILE A 12 -16.80 5.21 -8.38
CA ILE A 12 -16.51 4.03 -7.55
C ILE A 12 -16.62 4.43 -6.06
N PRO A 13 -17.42 3.75 -5.22
CA PRO A 13 -17.62 4.14 -3.82
C PRO A 13 -16.31 4.05 -3.05
N LEU A 14 -16.16 4.81 -1.97
CA LEU A 14 -14.86 4.93 -1.25
C LEU A 14 -14.31 3.57 -0.78
N CYS A 15 -15.19 2.62 -0.44
CA CYS A 15 -14.82 1.23 -0.13
C CYS A 15 -14.19 0.48 -1.31
N ASP A 16 -14.49 0.88 -2.54
CA ASP A 16 -14.03 0.24 -3.77
C ASP A 16 -12.89 1.05 -4.45
N ARG A 17 -12.53 2.22 -3.90
CA ARG A 17 -11.46 3.10 -4.41
C ARG A 17 -10.08 2.61 -3.98
N VAL A 18 -9.72 1.37 -4.30
CA VAL A 18 -8.31 0.94 -4.27
C VAL A 18 -7.75 1.15 -5.68
N ARG A 19 -6.90 2.17 -5.84
CA ARG A 19 -6.30 2.49 -7.14
C ARG A 19 -5.24 1.44 -7.46
N THR A 20 -5.61 0.43 -8.26
CA THR A 20 -4.69 -0.56 -8.85
C THR A 20 -3.88 0.10 -9.97
N GLY A 21 -2.85 0.86 -9.60
CA GLY A 21 -1.76 1.25 -10.50
C GLY A 21 -1.98 2.50 -11.37
N GLY A 22 -0.86 3.17 -11.65
CA GLY A 22 -0.74 4.33 -12.54
C GLY A 22 0.17 5.41 -11.95
N VAL A 23 1.48 5.30 -12.18
CA VAL A 23 2.44 6.38 -11.89
C VAL A 23 2.25 7.47 -12.94
N PRO A 24 1.94 8.74 -12.58
CA PRO A 24 1.99 9.83 -13.54
C PRO A 24 3.43 10.03 -14.01
N LEU A 25 3.70 9.84 -15.30
CA LEU A 25 4.96 10.28 -15.90
C LEU A 25 5.02 11.82 -15.79
N GLY A 26 6.08 12.34 -15.17
CA GLY A 26 6.52 13.72 -15.43
C GLY A 26 6.42 14.77 -14.31
N ALA A 27 6.22 14.40 -13.03
CA ALA A 27 6.34 15.37 -11.95
C ALA A 27 7.78 15.47 -11.41
N ALA A 28 8.48 16.56 -11.76
CA ALA A 28 9.75 16.92 -11.11
C ALA A 28 9.51 17.26 -9.62
N PRO A 29 10.37 16.81 -8.69
CA PRO A 29 10.14 17.06 -7.27
C PRO A 29 10.71 18.41 -6.83
N LEU A 30 9.87 19.24 -6.22
CA LEU A 30 10.27 20.38 -5.41
C LEU A 30 10.09 19.97 -3.94
N GLY A 31 11.19 19.81 -3.19
CA GLY A 31 11.20 19.49 -1.75
C GLY A 31 11.70 18.08 -1.40
N PRO A 32 12.01 17.81 -0.10
CA PRO A 32 12.38 16.48 0.36
C PRO A 32 11.24 15.51 0.06
N ARG A 33 11.51 14.54 -0.83
CA ARG A 33 10.54 13.51 -1.21
C ARG A 33 10.21 12.68 0.02
N CYS A 34 8.91 12.41 0.24
CA CYS A 34 8.50 11.37 1.17
C CYS A 34 9.30 10.08 0.87
N PRO A 35 9.99 9.49 1.86
CA PRO A 35 10.84 8.31 1.63
C PRO A 35 10.02 7.05 1.38
N ALA A 36 8.73 7.07 1.71
CA ALA A 36 7.86 5.92 1.58
C ALA A 36 7.72 5.44 0.12
N ARG A 37 7.72 4.12 -0.09
CA ARG A 37 7.57 3.49 -1.41
C ARG A 37 6.47 2.42 -1.35
N HIS A 38 5.61 2.39 -2.36
CA HIS A 38 4.67 1.29 -2.49
C HIS A 38 5.44 0.01 -2.83
N CYS A 39 5.03 -1.09 -2.22
CA CYS A 39 5.59 -2.42 -2.48
C CYS A 39 4.48 -3.46 -2.34
N TRP A 40 4.80 -4.67 -2.80
CA TRP A 40 4.05 -5.87 -2.47
C TRP A 40 4.79 -6.62 -1.37
N VAL A 41 4.04 -7.00 -0.33
CA VAL A 41 4.47 -7.87 0.76
C VAL A 41 4.11 -9.30 0.40
N ALA A 42 5.12 -10.16 0.25
CA ALA A 42 4.94 -11.60 0.21
C ALA A 42 4.86 -12.17 1.63
N ASP A 43 4.16 -13.29 1.78
CA ASP A 43 4.02 -14.00 3.06
C ASP A 43 3.52 -13.11 4.20
N ALA A 44 2.42 -12.40 3.92
CA ALA A 44 1.74 -11.58 4.92
C ALA A 44 1.32 -12.42 6.13
N VAL A 45 1.26 -11.78 7.30
CA VAL A 45 0.98 -12.46 8.60
C VAL A 45 -0.35 -13.21 8.64
N ASP A 46 -1.30 -12.92 7.74
CA ASP A 46 -2.57 -13.65 7.65
C ASP A 46 -2.46 -15.00 6.94
N GLY A 47 -1.32 -15.32 6.32
CA GLY A 47 -1.02 -16.65 5.78
C GLY A 47 -1.89 -17.07 4.60
N ASP A 48 -2.61 -16.14 3.97
CA ASP A 48 -3.52 -16.42 2.85
C ASP A 48 -2.77 -16.78 1.54
N GLY A 49 -1.43 -16.73 1.53
CA GLY A 49 -0.58 -17.01 0.36
C GLY A 49 -0.62 -15.93 -0.73
N GLU A 50 -1.50 -14.94 -0.59
CA GLU A 50 -1.61 -13.80 -1.48
C GLU A 50 -0.70 -12.64 -1.05
N LYS A 51 -0.09 -11.96 -2.03
CA LYS A 51 0.67 -10.73 -1.75
C LYS A 51 -0.25 -9.61 -1.26
N ARG A 52 0.22 -8.81 -0.30
CA ARG A 52 -0.49 -7.64 0.22
C ARG A 52 0.09 -6.34 -0.32
N PRO A 53 -0.73 -5.35 -0.67
CA PRO A 53 -0.24 -4.02 -0.95
C PRO A 53 0.29 -3.40 0.36
N GLY A 54 1.53 -2.91 0.31
CA GLY A 54 2.20 -2.34 1.47
C GLY A 54 2.91 -1.03 1.17
N LEU A 55 3.27 -0.32 2.22
CA LEU A 55 4.05 0.91 2.19
C LEU A 55 5.36 0.69 2.95
N LEU A 56 6.46 0.59 2.21
CA LEU A 56 7.81 0.53 2.76
C LEU A 56 8.22 1.91 3.26
N LEU A 57 8.62 1.99 4.52
CA LEU A 57 8.95 3.24 5.21
C LEU A 57 10.46 3.42 5.39
N GLU A 58 11.16 2.36 5.78
CA GLU A 58 12.55 2.42 6.21
C GLU A 58 13.30 1.13 5.84
N TRP A 59 14.63 1.22 5.76
CA TRP A 59 15.53 0.08 5.63
C TRP A 59 16.45 -0.01 6.83
N ARG A 60 16.74 -1.22 7.30
CA ARG A 60 17.80 -1.50 8.25
C ARG A 60 18.62 -2.71 7.82
N GLN A 61 19.84 -2.79 8.32
CA GLN A 61 20.67 -3.98 8.15
C GLN A 61 20.80 -4.70 9.49
N ARG A 62 20.47 -6.01 9.51
CA ARG A 62 20.59 -6.90 10.67
C ARG A 62 21.22 -8.21 10.22
N ASP A 63 22.25 -8.68 10.94
CA ASP A 63 22.95 -9.94 10.62
C ASP A 63 23.37 -10.07 9.14
N ARG A 64 23.87 -8.94 8.59
CA ARG A 64 24.27 -8.77 7.16
C ARG A 64 23.13 -8.91 6.15
N ARG A 65 21.87 -9.02 6.58
CA ARG A 65 20.67 -9.02 5.74
C ARG A 65 19.96 -7.67 5.81
N TRP A 66 19.26 -7.32 4.74
CA TRP A 66 18.44 -6.12 4.67
C TRP A 66 17.00 -6.45 5.06
N GLU A 67 16.43 -5.60 5.90
CA GLU A 67 15.03 -5.65 6.29
C GLU A 67 14.37 -4.31 6.01
N GLY A 68 13.13 -4.34 5.51
CA GLY A 68 12.30 -3.16 5.28
C GLY A 68 11.20 -3.06 6.32
N LEU A 69 11.00 -1.87 6.90
CA LEU A 69 9.84 -1.58 7.75
C LEU A 69 8.64 -1.30 6.86
N VAL A 70 7.60 -2.13 6.94
CA VAL A 70 6.45 -2.03 6.05
C VAL A 70 5.16 -1.93 6.87
N VAL A 71 4.24 -1.09 6.38
CA VAL A 71 2.85 -1.07 6.85
C VAL A 71 1.93 -1.65 5.78
N TYR A 72 1.08 -2.60 6.15
CA TYR A 72 0.12 -3.23 5.23
C TYR A 72 -1.14 -3.69 5.97
N ALA A 73 -2.21 -3.98 5.23
CA ALA A 73 -3.45 -4.53 5.78
C ALA A 73 -3.44 -6.06 5.73
N ALA A 74 -3.86 -6.72 6.82
CA ALA A 74 -3.96 -8.17 6.91
C ALA A 74 -5.16 -8.61 7.77
N ARG A 75 -5.61 -9.85 7.59
CA ARG A 75 -6.66 -10.48 8.40
C ARG A 75 -6.11 -11.02 9.72
N ILE A 76 -5.84 -10.11 10.66
CA ILE A 76 -5.30 -10.47 11.99
C ILE A 76 -6.36 -10.90 13.01
N ARG A 77 -7.65 -10.87 12.64
CA ARG A 77 -8.77 -11.33 13.48
C ARG A 77 -9.72 -12.18 12.62
N PRO A 78 -10.45 -13.15 13.20
CA PRO A 78 -11.32 -14.07 12.45
C PRO A 78 -12.33 -13.40 11.51
N HIS A 79 -12.73 -12.16 11.79
CA HIS A 79 -13.73 -11.42 11.02
C HIS A 79 -13.33 -9.97 10.73
N GLY A 80 -12.04 -9.64 10.75
CA GLY A 80 -11.61 -8.25 10.64
C GLY A 80 -10.23 -8.04 10.04
N TRP A 81 -10.13 -6.97 9.27
CA TRP A 81 -8.86 -6.41 8.80
C TRP A 81 -8.21 -5.58 9.91
N GLY A 82 -6.88 -5.59 9.93
CA GLY A 82 -6.08 -4.69 10.76
C GLY A 82 -4.84 -4.22 10.03
N LEU A 83 -4.19 -3.22 10.61
CA LEU A 83 -2.89 -2.73 10.15
C LEU A 83 -1.77 -3.50 10.85
N VAL A 84 -0.81 -3.94 10.06
CA VAL A 84 0.42 -4.57 10.51
C VAL A 84 1.56 -3.62 10.21
N GLN A 85 2.48 -3.47 11.16
CA GLN A 85 3.74 -2.77 10.98
C GLN A 85 4.86 -3.68 11.46
N GLU A 86 5.74 -4.09 10.56
CA GLU A 86 6.82 -5.02 10.88
C GLU A 86 8.04 -4.85 9.98
N TRP A 87 9.16 -5.43 10.42
CA TRP A 87 10.38 -5.53 9.63
C TRP A 87 10.39 -6.85 8.86
N LEU A 88 10.40 -6.79 7.54
CA LEU A 88 10.43 -7.95 6.67
C LEU A 88 11.76 -8.06 5.94
N PRO A 89 12.28 -9.28 5.72
CA PRO A 89 13.41 -9.50 4.81
C PRO A 89 13.15 -8.88 3.44
N ALA A 90 14.19 -8.30 2.83
CA ALA A 90 14.09 -7.65 1.52
C ALA A 90 13.53 -8.59 0.42
N GLU A 91 13.75 -9.89 0.55
CA GLU A 91 13.28 -10.92 -0.38
C GLU A 91 11.75 -11.08 -0.40
N LEU A 92 11.07 -10.63 0.67
CA LEU A 92 9.61 -10.63 0.75
C LEU A 92 8.98 -9.35 0.19
N LEU A 93 9.79 -8.38 -0.25
CA LEU A 93 9.33 -7.08 -0.73
C LEU A 93 9.60 -6.95 -2.23
N THR A 94 8.55 -6.81 -3.04
CA THR A 94 8.70 -6.54 -4.48
C THR A 94 8.14 -5.15 -4.84
N PRO A 95 8.78 -4.40 -5.75
CA PRO A 95 8.24 -3.12 -6.21
C PRO A 95 6.89 -3.31 -6.93
N VAL A 96 6.09 -2.24 -6.98
CA VAL A 96 4.83 -2.17 -7.73
C VAL A 96 5.08 -1.96 -9.22
#